data_AF-A0A0D6LAA7-F1
#
_entry.id   AF-A0A0D6LAA7-F1
#
_cell.length_a   1.000
_cell.length_b   1.000
_cell.length_c   1.000
_cell.angle_alpha   90.00
_cell.angle_beta   90.00
_cell.angle_gamma   90.00
#
_symmetry.space_group_name_H-M   'P 1'
#
loop_
_entity.id
_entity.type
_entity.pdbx_description
1 polymer ?
#
loop_
_entity_poly.entity_id
_entity_poly.type
_entity_poly.pdbx_seq_one_letter_code
_entity_poly.pdbx_strand_id
1 'polypeptide(L)'
;MDWWNDLWLNEGFANYMEFKCVDRLFPDWNIVRRLDSYCGMNSAVAYFQMTRFYAENIAYSQEVDGLRSSRAVSTLTPNNTNIMGLFDAISYHKVPTLKQLSAQLGPNPWL
;
A
#
# COMPACT_ATOMS: atom_id res chain seq x y z
N MET A 1 -0.59 11.76 14.09
CA MET A 1 -0.94 10.53 14.81
C MET A 1 -1.13 10.95 16.25
N ASP A 2 -2.38 11.06 16.67
CA ASP A 2 -2.68 11.57 18.01
C ASP A 2 -2.90 10.42 18.99
N TRP A 3 -3.29 9.25 18.47
CA TRP A 3 -3.44 8.00 19.22
C TRP A 3 -3.33 6.76 18.31
N TRP A 4 -3.49 5.56 18.86
CA TRP A 4 -3.30 4.28 18.14
C TRP A 4 -4.32 4.03 17.03
N ASN A 5 -5.50 4.66 17.05
CA ASN A 5 -6.47 4.61 15.95
C ASN A 5 -5.93 5.21 14.63
N ASP A 6 -4.81 5.95 14.70
CA ASP A 6 -4.13 6.56 13.56
C ASP A 6 -2.81 5.84 13.22
N LEU A 7 -2.52 4.69 13.81
CA LEU A 7 -1.31 3.89 13.54
C LEU A 7 -1.12 3.64 12.03
N TRP A 8 -2.22 3.40 11.33
CA TRP A 8 -2.25 3.18 9.88
C TRP A 8 -1.66 4.34 9.06
N LEU A 9 -1.67 5.58 9.59
CA LEU A 9 -1.04 6.71 8.93
C LEU A 9 0.48 6.57 8.91
N ASN A 10 1.07 6.08 10.00
CA ASN A 10 2.51 5.90 10.09
C ASN A 10 2.95 4.64 9.34
N GLU A 11 2.36 3.49 9.66
CA GLU A 11 2.77 2.20 9.09
C GLU A 11 2.45 2.13 7.59
N GLY A 12 1.26 2.57 7.20
CA GLY A 12 0.87 2.64 5.79
C GLY A 12 1.70 3.63 4.98
N PHE A 13 2.12 4.75 5.57
CA PHE A 13 3.00 5.70 4.90
C PHE A 13 4.44 5.17 4.80
N ALA A 14 4.97 4.58 5.87
CA ALA A 14 6.30 3.99 5.89
C ALA A 14 6.41 2.87 4.84
N ASN A 15 5.42 1.98 4.78
CA ASN A 15 5.34 0.93 3.76
C ASN A 15 5.35 1.53 2.35
N TYR A 16 4.49 2.52 2.07
CA TYR A 16 4.48 3.17 0.76
C TYR A 16 5.84 3.81 0.40
N MET A 17 6.46 4.52 1.34
CA MET A 17 7.75 5.17 1.13
C MET A 17 8.89 4.18 0.95
N GLU A 18 8.86 3.01 1.60
CA GLU A 18 9.83 1.93 1.39
C GLU A 18 9.89 1.56 -0.10
N PHE A 19 8.74 1.23 -0.70
CA PHE A 19 8.67 0.87 -2.11
C PHE A 19 9.05 2.04 -3.03
N LYS A 20 8.61 3.27 -2.73
CA LYS A 20 8.96 4.45 -3.53
C LYS A 20 10.47 4.75 -3.49
N CYS A 21 11.09 4.61 -2.32
CA CYS A 21 12.52 4.84 -2.14
C CYS A 21 13.34 3.74 -2.83
N VAL A 22 12.98 2.47 -2.67
CA VAL A 22 13.68 1.36 -3.31
C VAL A 22 13.54 1.43 -4.83
N ASP A 23 12.37 1.81 -5.36
CA ASP A 23 12.17 2.01 -6.81
C ASP A 23 13.07 3.12 -7.35
N ARG A 24 13.27 4.19 -6.56
CA ARG A 24 14.16 5.30 -6.93
C ARG A 24 15.65 4.94 -6.85
N LEU A 25 16.04 4.11 -5.90
CA LEU A 25 17.44 3.73 -5.66
C LEU A 25 17.88 2.56 -6.56
N PHE A 26 16.97 1.63 -6.86
CA PHE A 26 17.22 0.40 -7.62
C PHE A 26 16.17 0.24 -8.73
N PRO A 27 16.16 1.13 -9.74
CA PRO A 27 15.13 1.13 -10.79
C PRO A 27 15.07 -0.17 -11.59
N ASP A 28 16.21 -0.86 -11.74
CA ASP A 28 16.31 -2.12 -12.48
C ASP A 28 15.59 -3.29 -11.81
N TRP A 29 15.22 -3.16 -10.52
CA TRP A 29 14.50 -4.20 -9.79
C TRP A 29 13.00 -4.25 -10.14
N ASN A 30 12.47 -3.22 -10.79
CA ASN A 30 11.09 -3.17 -11.27
C ASN A 30 10.03 -3.48 -10.18
N ILE A 31 10.27 -3.03 -8.94
CA ILE A 31 9.43 -3.36 -7.78
C ILE A 31 8.10 -2.60 -7.76
N VAL A 32 8.06 -1.40 -8.34
CA VAL A 32 6.87 -0.57 -8.53
C VAL A 32 6.77 -0.27 -10.03
N ARG A 33 6.15 -1.17 -10.80
CA ARG A 33 5.89 -0.84 -12.20
C ARG A 33 4.85 0.27 -12.25
N ARG A 34 5.33 1.45 -12.61
CA ARG A 34 4.54 2.65 -12.85
C ARG A 34 3.49 2.32 -13.92
N LEU A 35 2.21 2.34 -13.56
CA LEU A 35 1.10 2.18 -14.53
C LEU A 35 1.18 3.24 -15.64
N ASP A 36 1.81 4.37 -15.33
CA ASP A 36 1.96 5.55 -16.16
C ASP A 36 3.09 5.41 -17.20
N SER A 37 3.96 4.40 -17.06
CA SER A 37 5.07 4.19 -17.99
C SER A 37 4.83 2.94 -18.84
N TYR A 38 4.12 3.16 -19.95
CA TYR A 38 4.32 2.42 -21.21
C TYR A 38 5.78 2.62 -21.70
N CYS A 39 6.77 2.19 -20.93
CA CYS A 39 8.16 2.20 -21.37
C CYS A 39 8.45 0.86 -22.04
N GLY A 40 8.09 0.76 -23.32
CA GLY A 40 8.82 -0.01 -24.34
C GLY A 40 8.99 -1.53 -24.19
N MET A 41 8.42 -2.21 -23.20
CA MET A 41 8.55 -3.66 -23.10
C MET A 41 7.45 -4.36 -23.91
N ASN A 42 7.87 -5.11 -24.92
CA ASN A 42 7.12 -6.08 -25.70
C ASN A 42 6.13 -6.87 -24.83
N SER A 43 4.87 -6.85 -25.27
CA SER A 43 3.62 -7.01 -24.49
C SER A 43 3.40 -8.35 -23.76
N ALA A 44 4.28 -9.33 -23.88
CA ALA A 44 4.13 -10.64 -23.21
C ALA A 44 4.67 -10.64 -21.76
N VAL A 45 5.74 -9.89 -21.47
CA VAL A 45 6.33 -9.82 -20.11
C VAL A 45 5.55 -8.84 -19.22
N ALA A 46 4.88 -7.87 -19.86
CA ALA A 46 4.06 -6.83 -19.25
C ALA A 46 2.77 -7.36 -18.60
N TYR A 47 2.25 -8.52 -18.98
CA TYR A 47 1.07 -9.11 -18.34
C TYR A 47 1.41 -10.07 -17.20
N PHE A 48 2.65 -10.57 -17.15
CA PHE A 48 3.06 -11.56 -16.15
C PHE A 48 3.80 -10.94 -14.96
N GLN A 49 4.27 -9.70 -15.07
CA GLN A 49 4.86 -8.97 -13.96
C GLN A 49 3.78 -8.40 -13.04
N MET A 50 3.21 -9.28 -12.20
CA MET A 50 2.64 -8.85 -10.94
C MET A 50 3.77 -8.15 -10.15
N THR A 51 3.73 -6.83 -10.07
CA THR A 51 4.78 -6.10 -9.34
C THR A 51 4.78 -6.53 -7.88
N ARG A 52 5.97 -6.55 -7.28
CA ARG A 52 6.11 -6.90 -5.86
C ARG A 52 5.21 -6.02 -4.99
N PHE A 53 5.14 -4.73 -5.29
CA PHE A 53 4.22 -3.80 -4.61
C PHE A 53 2.75 -4.25 -4.71
N TYR A 54 2.27 -4.60 -5.91
CA TYR A 54 0.88 -5.02 -6.09
C TYR A 54 0.58 -6.33 -5.33
N ALA A 55 1.46 -7.32 -5.44
CA ALA A 55 1.26 -8.61 -4.80
C ALA A 55 1.25 -8.48 -3.27
N GLU A 56 2.23 -7.76 -2.70
CA GLU A 56 2.41 -7.66 -1.25
C GLU A 56 1.48 -6.65 -0.59
N ASN A 57 1.00 -5.62 -1.31
CA ASN A 57 0.09 -4.63 -0.75
C ASN A 57 -1.35 -4.79 -1.23
N ILE A 58 -1.59 -4.70 -2.54
CA ILE A 58 -2.95 -4.66 -3.09
C ILE A 58 -3.64 -6.02 -2.96
N ALA A 59 -3.06 -7.07 -3.56
CA ALA A 59 -3.68 -8.39 -3.57
C ALA A 59 -3.84 -8.96 -2.16
N TYR A 60 -2.78 -8.90 -1.36
CA TYR A 60 -2.78 -9.39 0.01
C TYR A 60 -3.79 -8.66 0.91
N SER A 61 -3.84 -7.32 0.87
CA SER A 61 -4.80 -6.57 1.69
C SER A 61 -6.24 -6.79 1.25
N GLN A 62 -6.52 -6.95 -0.05
CA GLN A 62 -7.86 -7.24 -0.56
C GLN A 62 -8.39 -8.60 -0.07
N GLU A 63 -7.52 -9.62 -0.03
CA GLU A 63 -7.90 -10.94 0.46
C GLU A 63 -8.31 -10.88 1.93
N VAL A 64 -7.45 -10.28 2.78
CA VAL A 64 -7.71 -10.15 4.21
C VAL A 64 -8.91 -9.25 4.48
N ASP A 65 -9.08 -8.18 3.70
CA ASP A 65 -10.18 -7.24 3.84
C ASP A 65 -11.52 -7.81 3.39
N GLY A 66 -11.52 -8.79 2.50
CA GLY A 66 -12.72 -9.51 2.06
C GLY A 66 -13.29 -10.47 3.11
N LEU A 67 -12.55 -10.77 4.18
CA LEU A 67 -12.99 -11.67 5.24
C LEU A 67 -13.98 -10.97 6.19
N ARG A 68 -14.95 -11.72 6.71
CA ARG A 68 -15.89 -11.22 7.74
C ARG A 68 -15.20 -10.76 9.03
N SER A 69 -14.00 -11.27 9.29
CA SER A 69 -13.14 -10.87 10.41
C SER A 69 -12.33 -9.59 10.14
N SER A 70 -12.48 -8.96 8.97
CA SER A 70 -11.85 -7.68 8.67
C SER A 70 -12.37 -6.57 9.59
N ARG A 71 -11.69 -5.42 9.56
CA ARG A 71 -12.03 -4.21 10.31
C ARG A 71 -11.82 -2.96 9.47
N ALA A 72 -12.39 -1.86 9.95
CA ALA A 72 -12.09 -0.55 9.41
C ALA A 72 -10.61 -0.18 9.65
N VAL A 73 -10.02 0.57 8.72
CA VAL A 73 -8.61 1.03 8.80
C VAL A 73 -8.37 1.82 10.08
N SER A 74 -9.24 2.78 10.37
CA SER A 74 -9.27 3.47 11.66
C SER A 74 -10.28 2.78 12.57
N THR A 75 -9.79 2.19 13.66
CA THR A 75 -10.63 1.55 14.68
C THR A 75 -10.33 2.19 16.03
N LEU A 76 -11.37 2.57 16.77
CA LEU A 76 -11.22 3.20 18.08
C LEU A 76 -10.62 2.21 19.08
N THR A 77 -9.52 2.57 19.71
CA THR A 77 -8.87 1.80 20.78
C THR A 77 -8.82 2.63 22.06
N PRO A 78 -9.92 2.65 22.84
CA PRO A 78 -10.02 3.47 24.05
C PRO A 78 -9.08 3.00 25.17
N ASN A 79 -8.59 1.76 25.11
CA ASN A 79 -7.67 1.16 26.06
C ASN A 79 -6.48 0.49 25.35
N ASN A 80 -5.37 0.31 26.07
CA ASN A 80 -4.14 -0.24 25.54
C ASN A 80 -4.17 -1.77 25.31
N THR A 81 -5.20 -2.45 25.81
CA THR A 81 -5.29 -3.91 25.82
C THR A 81 -5.36 -4.53 24.41
N ASN A 82 -5.86 -3.79 23.42
CA ASN A 82 -6.07 -4.30 22.07
C ASN A 82 -5.23 -3.59 20.99
N ILE A 83 -4.19 -2.86 21.38
CA ILE A 83 -3.30 -2.17 20.43
C ILE A 83 -2.64 -3.19 19.49
N MET A 84 -2.27 -4.36 20.00
CA MET A 84 -1.62 -5.42 19.21
C MET A 84 -2.50 -5.90 18.04
N GLY A 85 -3.82 -5.84 18.18
CA GLY A 85 -4.76 -6.19 17.11
C GLY A 85 -4.77 -5.21 15.94
N LEU A 86 -4.16 -4.03 16.08
CA LEU A 86 -4.02 -3.05 15.00
C LEU A 86 -2.80 -3.29 14.11
N PHE A 87 -1.86 -4.15 14.53
CA PHE A 87 -0.67 -4.50 13.74
C PHE A 87 -1.00 -5.64 12.78
N ASP A 88 -1.79 -5.33 11.75
CA ASP A 88 -2.30 -6.29 10.79
C ASP A 88 -2.18 -5.79 9.34
N ALA A 89 -2.56 -6.64 8.39
CA ALA A 89 -2.51 -6.29 6.98
C ALA A 89 -3.36 -5.08 6.61
N ILE A 90 -4.40 -4.77 7.39
CA ILE A 90 -5.27 -3.61 7.14
C ILE A 90 -4.54 -2.30 7.44
N SER A 91 -3.78 -2.21 8.54
CA SER A 91 -2.99 -1.01 8.86
C SER A 91 -1.79 -0.81 7.94
N TYR A 92 -1.13 -1.89 7.54
CA TYR A 92 0.12 -1.84 6.76
C TYR A 92 -0.10 -1.77 5.25
N HIS A 93 -0.89 -2.71 4.72
CA HIS A 93 -0.90 -3.03 3.29
C HIS A 93 -2.09 -2.43 2.54
N LYS A 94 -3.21 -2.18 3.24
CA LYS A 94 -4.39 -1.57 2.62
C LYS A 94 -4.20 -0.08 2.33
N VAL A 95 -3.46 0.63 3.18
CA VAL A 95 -3.29 2.09 3.11
C VAL A 95 -2.52 2.58 1.87
N PRO A 96 -1.39 1.95 1.47
CA PRO A 96 -0.71 2.29 0.22
C PRO A 96 -1.61 2.27 -1.02
N THR A 97 -2.62 1.38 -1.04
CA THR A 97 -3.56 1.25 -2.16
C THR A 97 -4.40 2.51 -2.39
N LEU A 98 -4.79 3.20 -1.31
CA LEU A 98 -5.58 4.44 -1.38
C LEU A 98 -4.76 5.61 -1.94
N LYS A 99 -3.45 5.66 -1.64
CA LYS A 99 -2.55 6.67 -2.21
C LYS A 99 -2.33 6.43 -3.71
N GLN A 100 -2.25 5.18 -4.14
CA GLN A 100 -2.16 4.87 -5.57
C GLN A 100 -3.46 5.23 -6.31
N LEU A 101 -4.62 5.00 -5.71
CA LEU A 101 -5.90 5.47 -6.24
C LEU A 101 -5.92 7.01 -6.38
N SER A 102 -5.37 7.73 -5.39
CA SER A 102 -5.26 9.20 -5.45
C SER A 102 -4.36 9.69 -6.60
N ALA A 103 -3.29 8.95 -6.92
CA ALA A 103 -2.43 9.27 -8.07
C ALA A 103 -3.13 9.05 -9.42
N GLN A 104 -4.16 8.20 -9.47
CA GLN A 104 -4.97 7.95 -10.67
C GLN A 104 -6.09 8.99 -10.89
N LEU A 105 -6.43 9.80 -9.86
CA LEU A 105 -7.55 10.74 -9.90
C LEU A 105 -7.19 12.13 -10.46
N GLY A 106 -5.93 12.39 -10.82
CA GLY A 106 -5.52 13.66 -11.43
C GLY A 106 -4.12 14.12 -11.01
N PRO A 107 -3.63 15.25 -11.55
CA PRO A 107 -2.30 15.75 -11.25
C PRO A 107 -2.11 15.99 -9.75
N ASN A 108 -0.97 15.53 -9.24
CA ASN A 108 -0.58 15.55 -7.83
C ASN A 108 -0.69 16.97 -7.24
N PRO A 109 -1.45 17.19 -6.16
CA PRO A 109 -1.41 18.45 -5.41
C PRO A 109 -0.22 18.56 -4.46
N TRP A 110 0.66 17.54 -4.40
CA TRP A 110 1.77 17.43 -3.44
C TRP A 110 3.16 17.44 -4.11
N LEU A 111 3.23 17.88 -5.38
CA LEU A 111 4.46 18.24 -6.10
C LEU A 111 4.27 19.62 -6.73
#